data_AF-A0A1E3QJE2-F1
#
_entry.id   AF-A0A1E3QJE2-F1
#
_cell.length_a   1.000
_cell.length_b   1.000
_cell.length_c   1.000
_cell.angle_alpha   90.00
_cell.angle_beta   90.00
_cell.angle_gamma   90.00
#
_symmetry.space_group_name_H-M   'P 1'
#
loop_
_entity.id
_entity.type
_entity.pdbx_description
1 polymer ?
#
loop_
_entity_poly.entity_id
_entity_poly.type
_entity_poly.pdbx_seq_one_letter_code
_entity_poly.pdbx_strand_id
1 'polypeptide(L)'
;MDLKKQFSFPLSENDFVHEMVDVSHHNIQIEKRFTYKTSEGVMVFTISALWDYLKELQQELETRYVEGHPDVEDYPDLDNELDIAMVMSELKGNEKCHGHGPAYPVDMVKDVLSRHIKF
;
A
#
# COMPACT_ATOMS: atom_id res chain seq x y z
N MET A 1 4.63 27.15 11.25
CA MET A 1 4.21 26.62 9.94
C MET A 1 4.63 25.17 9.94
N ASP A 2 3.75 24.31 10.45
CA ASP A 2 3.95 22.88 10.39
C ASP A 2 3.81 22.48 8.92
N LEU A 3 4.94 22.11 8.31
CA LEU A 3 4.94 21.38 7.06
C LEU A 3 4.15 20.10 7.33
N LYS A 4 2.87 20.13 7.01
CA LYS A 4 2.06 18.92 6.80
C LYS A 4 2.81 18.19 5.70
N LYS A 5 3.68 17.27 6.09
CA LYS A 5 4.44 16.45 5.16
C LYS A 5 3.36 15.67 4.42
N GLN A 6 3.01 16.15 3.24
CA GLN A 6 2.12 15.48 2.31
C GLN A 6 2.79 14.12 2.12
N PHE A 7 2.23 13.10 2.76
CA PHE A 7 2.79 11.76 2.74
C PHE A 7 2.41 11.20 1.37
N SER A 8 3.16 11.62 0.36
CA SER A 8 3.06 11.09 -0.98
C SER A 8 3.41 9.61 -0.95
N PHE A 9 2.77 8.81 -1.80
CA PHE A 9 3.18 7.42 -2.00
C PHE A 9 4.71 7.34 -2.19
N PRO A 10 5.40 6.36 -1.59
CA PRO A 10 6.85 6.30 -1.72
C PRO A 10 7.27 6.26 -3.19
N LEU A 11 8.41 6.83 -3.53
CA LEU A 11 8.86 6.93 -4.93
C LEU A 11 9.43 5.61 -5.47
N SER A 12 9.83 4.72 -4.56
CA SER A 12 10.39 3.41 -4.91
C SER A 12 9.88 2.31 -3.98
N GLU A 13 9.91 1.08 -4.49
CA GLU A 13 9.58 -0.13 -3.71
C GLU A 13 10.48 -0.24 -2.48
N ASN A 14 11.76 0.16 -2.60
CA ASN A 14 12.70 0.11 -1.50
C ASN A 14 12.35 1.12 -0.39
N ASP A 15 11.95 2.35 -0.76
CA ASP A 15 11.51 3.35 0.21
C ASP A 15 10.25 2.87 0.94
N PHE A 16 9.30 2.28 0.21
CA PHE A 16 8.11 1.68 0.81
C PHE A 16 8.46 0.56 1.78
N VAL A 17 9.36 -0.35 1.39
CA VAL A 17 9.82 -1.45 2.27
C VAL A 17 10.47 -0.89 3.54
N HIS A 18 11.35 0.10 3.43
CA HIS A 18 12.01 0.74 4.57
C HIS A 18 11.04 1.49 5.49
N GLU A 19 9.98 2.08 4.93
CA GLU A 19 8.96 2.76 5.73
C GLU A 19 8.01 1.78 6.43
N MET A 20 7.69 0.66 5.78
CA MET A 20 6.72 -0.32 6.27
C MET A 20 7.31 -1.33 7.25
N VAL A 21 8.59 -1.67 7.11
CA VAL A 21 9.19 -2.78 7.87
C VAL A 21 10.53 -2.36 8.44
N ASP A 22 10.82 -2.79 9.68
CA ASP A 22 12.15 -2.62 10.24
C ASP A 22 13.13 -3.60 9.59
N VAL A 23 13.76 -3.15 8.50
CA VAL A 23 14.71 -3.94 7.72
C VAL A 23 15.90 -4.47 8.53
N SER A 24 16.20 -3.89 9.71
CA SER A 24 17.28 -4.37 10.58
C SER A 24 16.95 -5.71 11.27
N HIS A 25 15.67 -6.06 11.34
CA HIS A 25 15.16 -7.28 11.97
C HIS A 25 14.67 -8.35 10.98
N HIS A 26 14.71 -8.08 9.66
CA HIS A 26 14.16 -8.97 8.64
C HIS A 26 15.14 -9.27 7.50
N ASN A 27 15.23 -10.54 7.11
CA ASN A 27 15.93 -10.93 5.89
C ASN A 27 14.98 -10.75 4.69
N ILE A 28 14.98 -9.55 4.11
CA ILE A 28 14.04 -9.18 3.04
C ILE A 28 14.53 -9.74 1.70
N GLN A 29 13.74 -10.63 1.10
CA GLN A 29 13.93 -11.09 -0.27
C GLN A 29 12.93 -10.36 -1.17
N ILE A 30 13.34 -9.22 -1.75
CA ILE A 30 12.51 -8.34 -2.59
C ILE A 30 11.99 -9.06 -3.85
N GLU A 31 12.61 -10.16 -4.27
CA GLU A 31 12.28 -10.86 -5.52
C GLU A 31 10.97 -11.67 -5.47
N LYS A 32 10.28 -11.76 -4.33
CA LYS A 32 9.05 -12.57 -4.17
C LYS A 32 7.80 -11.70 -4.30
N ARG A 33 7.42 -11.36 -5.53
CA ARG A 33 6.14 -10.72 -5.89
C ARG A 33 5.03 -11.77 -5.99
N PHE A 34 4.57 -12.28 -4.86
CA PHE A 34 3.51 -13.29 -4.83
C PHE A 34 2.47 -12.97 -3.75
N THR A 35 1.20 -13.16 -4.08
CA THR A 35 0.22 -13.55 -3.06
C THR A 35 0.33 -15.05 -2.86
N TYR A 36 0.26 -15.52 -1.63
CA TYR A 36 0.25 -16.95 -1.38
C TYR A 36 -0.57 -17.29 -0.14
N LYS A 37 -0.94 -18.56 -0.05
CA LYS A 37 -1.70 -19.11 1.06
C LYS A 37 -0.71 -19.65 2.10
N THR A 38 -0.78 -19.12 3.31
CA THR A 38 0.00 -19.63 4.46
C THR A 38 -0.39 -21.07 4.78
N SER A 39 0.42 -21.75 5.60
CA SER A 39 0.13 -23.11 6.10
C SER A 39 -1.19 -23.20 6.88
N GLU A 40 -1.65 -22.08 7.43
CA GLU A 40 -2.90 -21.94 8.18
C GLU A 40 -4.11 -21.64 7.26
N GLY A 41 -3.86 -21.49 5.96
CA GLY A 41 -4.91 -21.25 4.97
C GLY A 41 -5.26 -19.78 4.75
N VAL A 42 -4.52 -18.84 5.35
CA VAL A 42 -4.72 -17.40 5.19
C VAL A 42 -4.00 -16.90 3.94
N MET A 43 -4.69 -16.13 3.11
CA MET A 43 -4.08 -15.44 1.96
C MET A 43 -3.32 -14.20 2.43
N VAL A 44 -2.08 -14.05 1.97
CA VAL A 44 -1.23 -12.90 2.33
C VAL A 44 -0.60 -12.25 1.09
N PHE A 45 -0.39 -10.94 1.16
CA PHE A 45 0.48 -10.17 0.26
C PHE A 45 1.89 -10.13 0.83
N THR A 46 2.91 -10.57 0.08
CA THR A 46 4.29 -10.17 0.44
C THR A 46 4.44 -8.65 0.39
N ILE A 47 5.43 -8.08 1.07
CA ILE A 47 5.66 -6.64 1.05
C ILE A 47 5.74 -6.05 -0.38
N SER A 48 6.39 -6.75 -1.30
CA SER A 48 6.47 -6.38 -2.71
C SER A 48 5.11 -6.48 -3.42
N ALA A 49 4.32 -7.53 -3.13
CA ALA A 49 2.99 -7.66 -3.71
C ALA A 49 2.00 -6.61 -3.15
N LEU A 50 2.17 -6.20 -1.89
CA LEU A 50 1.40 -5.11 -1.30
C LEU A 50 1.72 -3.78 -1.97
N TRP A 51 3.01 -3.51 -2.23
CA TRP A 51 3.45 -2.34 -2.97
C TRP A 51 2.82 -2.24 -4.36
N ASP A 52 2.90 -3.32 -5.15
CA ASP A 52 2.33 -3.36 -6.49
C ASP A 52 0.80 -3.15 -6.42
N TYR A 53 0.13 -3.83 -5.50
CA TYR A 53 -1.32 -3.69 -5.31
C TYR A 53 -1.76 -2.26 -4.96
N LEU A 54 -1.06 -1.57 -4.07
CA LEU A 54 -1.40 -0.19 -3.70
C LEU A 54 -1.16 0.79 -4.87
N LYS A 55 -0.12 0.57 -5.69
CA LYS A 55 0.10 1.39 -6.90
C LYS A 55 -0.96 1.18 -7.96
N GLU A 56 -1.32 -0.07 -8.24
CA GLU A 56 -2.38 -0.38 -9.20
C GLU A 56 -3.70 0.25 -8.75
N LEU A 57 -4.05 0.13 -7.47
CA LEU A 57 -5.23 0.75 -6.91
C LEU A 57 -5.22 2.29 -7.02
N GLN A 58 -4.09 2.93 -6.72
CA GLN A 58 -3.95 4.38 -6.88
C GLN A 58 -4.18 4.78 -8.34
N GLN A 59 -3.53 4.11 -9.29
CA GLN A 59 -3.69 4.38 -10.72
C GLN A 59 -5.13 4.16 -11.21
N GLU A 60 -5.81 3.13 -10.71
CA GLU A 60 -7.23 2.88 -11.03
C GLU A 60 -8.15 4.00 -10.53
N LEU A 61 -7.92 4.51 -9.32
CA LEU A 61 -8.68 5.63 -8.77
C LEU A 61 -8.44 6.91 -9.58
N GLU A 62 -7.18 7.21 -9.90
CA GLU A 62 -6.82 8.35 -10.75
C GLU A 62 -7.49 8.26 -12.12
N THR A 63 -7.45 7.09 -12.76
CA THR A 63 -8.09 6.85 -14.06
C THR A 63 -9.61 7.05 -13.98
N ARG A 64 -10.26 6.51 -12.95
CA ARG A 64 -11.71 6.65 -12.74
C ARG A 64 -12.10 8.10 -12.55
N TYR A 65 -11.32 8.86 -11.80
CA TYR A 65 -11.57 10.29 -11.59
C TYR A 65 -11.51 11.05 -12.92
N VAL A 66 -10.45 10.83 -13.71
CA VAL A 66 -10.27 11.42 -15.05
C VAL A 66 -11.46 11.12 -15.97
N GLU A 67 -11.86 9.86 -16.05
CA GLU A 67 -12.98 9.44 -16.90
C GLU A 67 -14.33 10.03 -16.44
N GLY A 68 -14.51 10.22 -15.13
CA GLY A 68 -15.71 10.83 -14.55
C GLY A 68 -15.75 12.36 -14.65
N HIS A 69 -14.62 13.01 -14.90
CA HIS A 69 -14.47 14.48 -14.91
C HIS A 69 -13.71 14.98 -16.16
N PRO A 70 -14.20 14.72 -17.38
CA PRO A 70 -13.49 15.03 -18.62
C PRO A 70 -13.29 16.54 -18.86
N ASP A 71 -14.07 17.39 -18.19
CA ASP A 71 -14.05 18.85 -18.33
C ASP A 71 -13.10 19.56 -17.33
N VAL A 72 -12.41 18.79 -16.47
CA VAL A 72 -11.46 19.34 -15.49
C VAL A 72 -10.06 19.37 -16.12
N GLU A 73 -9.59 20.56 -16.49
CA GLU A 73 -8.24 20.75 -17.06
C GLU A 73 -7.13 20.71 -16.00
N ASP A 74 -7.48 20.99 -14.74
CA ASP A 74 -6.56 21.03 -13.59
C ASP A 74 -6.98 19.97 -12.57
N TYR A 75 -6.29 18.83 -12.58
CA TYR A 75 -6.59 17.72 -11.70
C TYR A 75 -6.33 18.12 -10.25
N PRO A 76 -7.35 18.11 -9.36
CA PRO A 76 -7.07 18.29 -7.94
C PRO A 76 -6.17 17.13 -7.49
N ASP A 77 -5.26 17.41 -6.56
CA ASP A 77 -4.40 16.38 -5.94
C ASP A 77 -5.27 15.18 -5.53
N LEU A 78 -5.11 14.08 -6.26
CA LEU A 78 -5.84 12.81 -6.08
C LEU A 78 -5.46 12.08 -4.78
N ASP A 79 -4.55 12.70 -4.00
CA ASP A 79 -4.29 12.44 -2.58
C ASP A 79 -5.56 12.38 -1.71
N ASN A 80 -6.72 12.78 -2.22
CA ASN A 80 -7.98 12.78 -1.48
C ASN A 80 -8.78 11.48 -1.56
N GLU A 81 -8.61 10.64 -2.59
CA GLU A 81 -9.40 9.41 -2.75
C GLU A 81 -8.84 8.23 -1.96
N LEU A 82 -7.51 8.13 -1.83
CA LEU A 82 -6.85 7.09 -1.05
C LEU A 82 -5.83 7.72 -0.11
N ASP A 83 -6.12 7.69 1.20
CA ASP A 83 -5.17 8.16 2.22
C ASP A 83 -4.07 7.10 2.47
N ILE A 84 -3.12 7.02 1.54
CA ILE A 84 -1.97 6.09 1.59
C ILE A 84 -1.20 6.21 2.89
N ALA A 85 -1.05 7.44 3.42
CA ALA A 85 -0.34 7.70 4.66
C ALA A 85 -0.96 6.91 5.81
N MET A 86 -2.29 6.99 5.93
CA MET A 86 -3.06 6.30 6.95
C MET A 86 -3.10 4.79 6.70
N VAL A 87 -3.22 4.35 5.45
CA VAL A 87 -3.13 2.93 5.08
C VAL A 87 -1.79 2.32 5.51
N MET A 88 -0.68 2.95 5.14
CA MET A 88 0.66 2.51 5.51
C MET A 88 0.85 2.54 7.03
N SER A 89 0.39 3.60 7.69
CA SER A 89 0.48 3.73 9.15
C SER A 89 -0.29 2.63 9.90
N GLU A 90 -1.44 2.19 9.39
CA GLU A 90 -2.23 1.13 10.02
C GLU A 90 -1.70 -0.27 9.72
N LEU A 91 -1.13 -0.47 8.54
CA LEU A 91 -0.52 -1.75 8.17
C LEU A 91 0.80 -1.98 8.91
N LYS A 92 1.63 -0.95 9.03
CA LYS A 92 2.96 -1.03 9.66
C LYS A 92 2.92 -1.69 11.04
N GLY A 93 3.78 -2.69 11.25
CA GLY A 93 3.89 -3.45 12.50
C GLY A 93 2.90 -4.61 12.61
N ASN A 94 1.99 -4.80 11.65
CA ASN A 94 1.07 -5.93 11.58
C ASN A 94 1.53 -7.02 10.59
N GLU A 95 2.75 -6.91 10.07
CA GLU A 95 3.33 -7.93 9.20
C GLU A 95 3.42 -9.29 9.90
N LYS A 96 3.10 -10.33 9.15
CA LYS A 96 3.36 -11.72 9.50
C LYS A 96 4.67 -12.13 8.87
N CYS A 97 5.65 -12.40 9.72
CA CYS A 97 6.92 -12.97 9.29
C CYS A 97 6.76 -14.46 9.05
N HIS A 98 7.16 -14.89 7.85
CA HIS A 98 7.27 -16.29 7.49
C HIS A 98 8.58 -16.48 6.72
N GLY A 99 8.97 -17.71 6.40
CA GLY A 99 10.24 -18.03 5.74
C GLY A 99 10.50 -17.38 4.36
N HIS A 100 9.62 -16.49 3.90
CA HIS A 100 9.73 -15.74 2.64
C HIS A 100 9.74 -14.21 2.86
N GLY A 101 9.81 -13.73 4.10
CA GLY A 101 9.82 -12.30 4.42
C GLY A 101 8.55 -11.81 5.12
N PRO A 102 8.40 -10.49 5.28
CA PRO A 102 7.19 -9.87 5.82
C PRO A 102 6.04 -9.95 4.81
N ALA A 103 4.85 -10.29 5.29
CA ALA A 103 3.62 -10.26 4.51
C ALA A 103 2.41 -9.81 5.33
N TYR A 104 1.38 -9.36 4.63
CA TYR A 104 0.18 -8.80 5.22
C TYR A 104 -1.04 -9.64 4.82
N PRO A 105 -1.89 -10.06 5.77
CA PRO A 105 -3.14 -10.74 5.44
C PRO A 105 -3.98 -9.92 4.47
N VAL A 106 -4.45 -10.57 3.39
CA VAL A 106 -5.25 -9.91 2.35
C VAL A 106 -6.50 -9.27 2.94
N ASP A 107 -7.17 -9.95 3.88
CA ASP A 107 -8.39 -9.45 4.51
C ASP A 107 -8.13 -8.21 5.37
N MET A 108 -6.98 -8.16 6.05
CA MET A 108 -6.57 -6.97 6.81
C MET A 108 -6.30 -5.79 5.87
N VAL A 109 -5.58 -6.02 4.77
CA VAL A 109 -5.28 -4.97 3.78
C VAL A 109 -6.58 -4.40 3.23
N LYS A 110 -7.55 -5.25 2.86
CA LYS A 110 -8.85 -4.82 2.37
C LYS A 110 -9.66 -4.05 3.41
N ASP A 111 -9.65 -4.49 4.66
CA ASP A 111 -10.33 -3.79 5.76
C ASP A 111 -9.75 -2.38 5.96
N VAL A 112 -8.42 -2.26 6.03
CA VAL A 112 -7.75 -0.95 6.14
C VAL A 112 -8.08 -0.06 4.94
N LEU A 113 -7.99 -0.58 3.71
CA LEU A 113 -8.34 0.17 2.50
C LEU A 113 -9.78 0.66 2.51
N SER A 114 -10.73 -0.17 2.93
CA SER A 114 -12.15 0.22 2.97
C SER A 114 -12.44 1.38 3.93
N ARG A 115 -11.57 1.63 4.91
CA ARG A 115 -11.67 2.74 5.86
C ARG A 115 -11.02 4.04 5.34
N HIS A 116 -10.12 3.93 4.35
CA HIS A 116 -9.28 5.04 3.87
C HIS A 116 -9.47 5.36 2.38
N ILE A 117 -10.29 4.61 1.66
CA ILE A 117 -10.81 4.97 0.35
C ILE A 117 -12.06 5.84 0.55
N LYS A 118 -12.06 7.04 -0.01
CA LYS A 118 -13.23 7.91 -0.07
C LYS A 118 -13.91 7.71 -1.43
N PHE A 119 -15.21 7.46 -1.39
CA PHE A 119 -16.09 7.43 -2.55
C PHE A 119 -16.91 8.72 -2.63
#